data_AF-A0A1F6HVA0-F1
#
_entry.id   AF-A0A1F6HVA0-F1
#
_cell.length_a   1.000
_cell.length_b   1.000
_cell.length_c   1.000
_cell.angle_alpha   90.00
_cell.angle_beta   90.00
_cell.angle_gamma   90.00
#
_symmetry.space_group_name_H-M   'P 1'
#
loop_
_entity.id
_entity.type
_entity.pdbx_description
1 polymer ?
#
loop_
_entity_poly.entity_id
_entity_poly.type
_entity_poly.pdbx_seq_one_letter_code
_entity_poly.pdbx_strand_id
1 'polypeptide(L)'
;MDNSTPSTISETDKENPLYPLQLHNIANAKTEEELRTAIEQSVSGLNNSDEKIVLWQHQKAVKEFLSDPTNVEKGNKMAETVQKCANLIAVRSGNKLRSSVLEVDKDSVREVRKSLITQFQAAGIAELMLVDLAISSYFRALNTNRAYGLLLNNGMRSDAPQEQINFYKELGRQIEFANKQFATALTLLKEFKQPPIKVKIQTKNAYVAGNQQVNQYGNNGQG
;
A
#
# COMPACT_ATOMS: atom_id res chain seq x y z
N MET A 1 -24.59 24.07 37.83
CA MET A 1 -23.18 24.02 37.39
C MET A 1 -22.86 22.56 37.23
N ASP A 2 -22.91 22.10 35.98
CA ASP A 2 -22.77 20.71 35.61
C ASP A 2 -21.27 20.41 35.46
N ASN A 3 -20.68 19.79 36.48
CA ASN A 3 -19.28 19.36 36.46
C ASN A 3 -19.20 18.02 35.75
N SER A 4 -19.28 18.05 34.42
CA SER A 4 -18.87 16.94 33.58
C SER A 4 -17.36 16.73 33.75
N THR A 5 -17.02 15.69 34.51
CA THR A 5 -15.66 15.22 34.73
C THR A 5 -15.02 14.85 33.38
N PRO A 6 -13.74 15.16 33.12
CA PRO A 6 -13.08 14.76 31.88
C PRO A 6 -13.03 13.23 31.85
N SER A 7 -13.56 12.62 30.77
CA SER A 7 -13.57 11.16 30.65
C SER A 7 -12.13 10.64 30.64
N THR A 8 -11.85 9.72 31.56
CA THR A 8 -10.55 9.09 31.69
C THR A 8 -10.33 8.21 30.47
N ILE A 9 -9.44 8.62 29.57
CA ILE A 9 -9.05 7.86 28.38
C ILE A 9 -8.54 6.48 28.84
N SER A 10 -9.14 5.41 28.31
CA SER A 10 -8.79 4.04 28.68
C SER A 10 -7.32 3.75 28.32
N GLU A 11 -6.61 2.93 29.09
CA GLU A 11 -5.21 2.56 28.78
C GLU A 11 -5.05 1.97 27.37
N THR A 12 -6.09 1.31 26.86
CA THR A 12 -6.16 0.77 25.50
C THR A 12 -6.21 1.82 24.39
N ASP A 13 -6.69 3.03 24.68
CA ASP A 13 -6.75 4.12 23.71
C ASP A 13 -5.42 4.87 23.59
N LYS A 14 -4.56 4.80 24.63
CA LYS A 14 -3.19 5.34 24.60
C LYS A 14 -2.25 4.56 23.67
N GLU A 15 -2.58 3.30 23.36
CA GLU A 15 -1.84 2.43 22.43
C GLU A 15 -2.36 2.51 20.99
N ASN A 16 -3.34 3.37 20.70
CA ASN A 16 -3.96 3.45 19.39
C ASN A 16 -2.93 3.95 18.33
N PRO A 17 -2.63 3.19 17.28
CA PRO A 17 -1.71 3.63 16.22
C PRO A 17 -2.27 4.75 15.33
N LEU A 18 -3.54 5.15 15.51
CA LEU A 18 -4.12 6.39 14.95
C LEU A 18 -3.81 7.63 15.80
N TYR A 19 -3.27 7.45 17.01
CA TYR A 19 -2.86 8.53 17.90
C TYR A 19 -1.55 9.28 17.55
N PRO A 20 -0.76 8.98 16.48
CA PRO A 20 0.32 9.85 16.05
C PRO A 20 -0.14 10.83 14.95
N LEU A 21 -1.45 10.93 14.65
CA LEU A 21 -1.94 12.12 13.95
C LEU A 21 -1.54 13.31 14.83
N GLN A 22 -0.70 14.21 14.31
CA GLN A 22 -0.30 15.39 15.04
C GLN A 22 -1.45 16.40 15.05
N LEU A 23 -2.63 15.96 15.52
CA LEU A 23 -3.88 16.73 15.58
C LEU A 23 -3.65 18.02 16.36
N HIS A 24 -2.79 18.00 17.36
CA HIS A 24 -2.36 19.20 18.06
C HIS A 24 -1.59 20.18 17.17
N ASN A 25 -0.66 19.69 16.35
CA ASN A 25 0.14 20.55 15.45
C ASN A 25 -0.66 20.98 14.22
N ILE A 26 -1.61 20.16 13.76
CA ILE A 26 -2.60 20.51 12.73
C ILE A 26 -3.54 21.59 13.25
N ALA A 27 -4.07 21.43 14.47
CA ALA A 27 -5.00 22.38 15.08
C ALA A 27 -4.33 23.72 15.44
N ASN A 28 -3.02 23.72 15.71
CA ASN A 28 -2.26 24.90 16.11
C ASN A 28 -1.39 25.51 15.00
N ALA A 29 -1.44 24.98 13.78
CA ALA A 29 -0.70 25.53 12.65
C ALA A 29 -1.19 26.95 12.33
N LYS A 30 -0.26 27.92 12.28
CA LYS A 30 -0.56 29.34 12.01
C LYS A 30 -0.33 29.72 10.56
N THR A 31 0.43 28.90 9.83
CA THR A 31 0.74 29.11 8.41
C THR A 31 0.40 27.87 7.57
N GLU A 32 0.18 28.07 6.27
CA GLU A 32 -0.09 26.98 5.33
C GLU A 32 1.07 25.96 5.27
N GLU A 33 2.32 26.44 5.39
CA GLU A 33 3.51 25.59 5.39
C GLU A 33 3.62 24.75 6.66
N GLU A 34 3.26 25.31 7.82
CA GLU A 34 3.18 24.58 9.09
C GLU A 34 2.08 23.51 9.03
N LEU A 35 0.91 23.85 8.48
CA LEU A 35 -0.20 22.91 8.32
C LEU A 35 0.17 21.77 7.38
N ARG A 36 0.78 22.08 6.22
CA ARG A 36 1.26 21.09 5.26
C ARG A 36 2.31 20.18 5.89
N THR A 37 3.28 20.75 6.61
CA THR A 37 4.32 19.97 7.31
C THR A 37 3.71 19.06 8.37
N ALA A 38 2.74 19.54 9.16
CA ALA A 38 2.07 18.74 10.19
C ALA A 38 1.24 17.60 9.59
N ILE A 39 0.57 17.84 8.44
CA ILE A 39 -0.14 16.82 7.68
C ILE A 39 0.85 15.80 7.08
N GLU A 40 1.92 16.25 6.43
CA GLU A 40 2.96 15.37 5.85
C GLU A 40 3.65 14.50 6.92
N GLN A 41 3.90 15.04 8.11
CA GLN A 41 4.42 14.28 9.26
C GLN A 41 3.41 13.26 9.79
N SER A 42 2.13 13.63 9.84
CA SER A 42 1.05 12.71 10.23
C SER A 42 0.89 11.58 9.21
N VAL A 43 0.96 11.89 7.91
CA VAL A 43 0.86 10.94 6.80
C VAL A 43 2.09 10.03 6.71
N SER A 44 3.29 10.56 6.91
CA SER A 44 4.52 9.75 6.94
C SER A 44 4.56 8.80 8.14
N GLY A 45 3.99 9.19 9.29
CA GLY A 45 3.73 8.28 10.41
C GLY A 45 2.75 7.15 10.07
N LEU A 46 1.85 7.38 9.12
CA LEU A 46 0.89 6.39 8.63
C LEU A 46 1.47 5.39 7.61
N ASN A 47 2.62 5.68 7.00
CA ASN A 47 3.25 4.81 5.97
C ASN A 47 3.71 3.43 6.50
N ASN A 48 3.58 3.15 7.80
CA ASN A 48 3.72 1.82 8.42
C ASN A 48 2.59 1.52 9.43
N SER A 49 1.46 2.24 9.34
CA SER A 49 0.38 2.17 10.33
C SER A 49 -0.59 1.03 10.08
N ASP A 50 -0.77 0.56 8.84
CA ASP A 50 -1.77 -0.48 8.53
C ASP A 50 -1.58 -1.76 9.34
N GLU A 51 -0.33 -2.23 9.47
CA GLU A 51 -0.04 -3.39 10.30
C GLU A 51 -0.26 -3.11 11.79
N LYS A 52 0.20 -1.95 12.28
CA LYS A 52 -0.01 -1.58 13.68
C LYS A 52 -1.50 -1.47 13.99
N ILE A 53 -2.29 -0.90 13.09
CA ILE A 53 -3.75 -0.78 13.18
C ILE A 53 -4.38 -2.17 13.23
N VAL A 54 -3.99 -3.08 12.34
CA VAL A 54 -4.53 -4.46 12.33
C VAL A 54 -4.16 -5.20 13.61
N LEU A 55 -2.92 -5.08 14.11
CA LEU A 55 -2.48 -5.69 15.36
C LEU A 55 -3.22 -5.11 16.58
N TRP A 56 -3.40 -3.79 16.64
CA TRP A 56 -4.17 -3.14 17.70
C TRP A 56 -5.65 -3.55 17.67
N GLN A 57 -6.26 -3.59 16.48
CA GLN A 57 -7.63 -4.08 16.30
C GLN A 57 -7.78 -5.52 16.77
N HIS A 58 -6.79 -6.37 16.47
CA HIS A 58 -6.76 -7.74 16.94
C HIS A 58 -6.65 -7.82 18.46
N GLN A 59 -5.73 -7.08 19.09
CA GLN A 59 -5.58 -7.03 20.54
C GLN A 59 -6.88 -6.56 21.23
N LYS A 60 -7.55 -5.54 20.66
CA LYS A 60 -8.86 -5.07 21.13
C LYS A 60 -9.94 -6.15 21.00
N ALA A 61 -10.04 -6.80 19.83
CA ALA A 61 -11.02 -7.85 19.61
C ALA A 61 -10.81 -9.06 20.54
N VAL A 62 -9.55 -9.43 20.83
CA VAL A 62 -9.22 -10.47 21.82
C VAL A 62 -9.66 -10.06 23.22
N LYS A 63 -9.37 -8.81 23.67
CA LYS A 63 -9.82 -8.31 24.98
C LYS A 63 -11.35 -8.30 25.10
N GLU A 64 -12.04 -7.84 24.05
CA GLU A 64 -13.51 -7.85 23.97
C GLU A 64 -14.06 -9.28 24.07
N PHE A 65 -13.50 -10.24 23.31
CA PHE A 65 -13.94 -11.63 23.36
C PHE A 65 -13.67 -12.29 24.73
N LEU A 66 -12.50 -12.06 25.33
CA LEU A 66 -12.17 -12.60 26.66
C LEU A 66 -13.08 -12.06 27.77
N SER A 67 -13.65 -10.85 27.60
CA SER A 67 -14.63 -10.30 28.54
C SER A 67 -15.98 -11.01 28.50
N ASP A 68 -16.32 -11.67 27.38
CA ASP A 68 -17.57 -12.40 27.20
C ASP A 68 -17.39 -13.49 26.11
N PRO A 69 -16.81 -14.65 26.46
CA PRO A 69 -16.46 -15.69 25.49
C PRO A 69 -17.66 -16.39 24.85
N THR A 70 -18.85 -16.26 25.43
CA THR A 70 -20.09 -16.85 24.91
C THR A 70 -20.70 -16.02 23.78
N ASN A 71 -20.24 -14.79 23.60
CA ASN A 71 -20.75 -13.89 22.59
C ASN A 71 -20.19 -14.22 21.19
N VAL A 72 -21.06 -14.76 20.35
CA VAL A 72 -20.74 -15.17 18.98
C VAL A 72 -20.23 -14.02 18.11
N GLU A 73 -20.80 -12.80 18.26
CA GLU A 73 -20.39 -11.64 17.48
C GLU A 73 -18.94 -11.21 17.79
N LYS A 74 -18.59 -11.18 19.09
CA LYS A 74 -17.22 -10.90 19.53
C LYS A 74 -16.25 -11.99 19.07
N GLY A 75 -16.67 -13.25 19.10
CA GLY A 75 -15.90 -14.38 18.55
C GLY A 75 -15.63 -14.23 17.05
N ASN A 76 -16.64 -13.87 16.26
CA ASN A 76 -16.50 -13.62 14.82
C ASN A 76 -15.55 -12.45 14.54
N LYS A 77 -15.70 -11.34 15.25
CA LYS A 77 -14.81 -10.17 15.12
C LYS A 77 -13.35 -10.52 15.43
N MET A 78 -13.12 -11.34 16.47
CA MET A 78 -11.78 -11.87 16.77
C MET A 78 -11.26 -12.72 15.61
N ALA A 79 -12.04 -13.68 15.10
CA ALA A 79 -11.65 -14.53 13.99
C ALA A 79 -11.29 -13.74 12.72
N GLU A 80 -12.07 -12.70 12.39
CA GLU A 80 -11.78 -11.80 11.26
C GLU A 80 -10.44 -11.07 11.44
N THR A 81 -10.17 -10.55 12.64
CA THR A 81 -8.88 -9.88 12.91
C THR A 81 -7.70 -10.86 12.87
N VAL A 82 -7.86 -12.10 13.32
CA VAL A 82 -6.86 -13.17 13.17
C VAL A 82 -6.55 -13.40 11.69
N GLN A 83 -7.56 -13.50 10.84
CA GLN A 83 -7.37 -13.72 9.41
C GLN A 83 -6.60 -12.55 8.76
N LYS A 84 -6.89 -11.30 9.16
CA LYS A 84 -6.14 -10.11 8.71
C LYS A 84 -4.67 -10.18 9.14
N CYS A 85 -4.40 -10.51 10.41
CA CYS A 85 -3.03 -10.70 10.90
C CYS A 85 -2.30 -11.83 10.16
N ALA A 86 -2.96 -12.96 9.94
CA ALA A 86 -2.38 -14.10 9.22
C ALA A 86 -1.97 -13.72 7.80
N ASN A 87 -2.78 -12.92 7.10
CA ASN A 87 -2.45 -12.42 5.77
C ASN A 87 -1.19 -11.53 5.79
N LEU A 88 -1.08 -10.61 6.75
CA LEU A 88 0.09 -9.74 6.90
C LEU A 88 1.37 -10.55 7.21
N ILE A 89 1.27 -11.50 8.14
CA ILE A 89 2.39 -12.38 8.51
C ILE A 89 2.80 -13.25 7.32
N ALA A 90 1.85 -13.74 6.53
CA ALA A 90 2.13 -14.53 5.34
C ALA A 90 2.89 -13.74 4.26
N VAL A 91 2.60 -12.44 4.11
CA VAL A 91 3.39 -11.54 3.27
C VAL A 91 4.77 -11.30 3.88
N ARG A 92 4.88 -10.93 5.16
CA ARG A 92 6.18 -10.67 5.79
C ARG A 92 7.14 -11.85 5.71
N SER A 93 6.65 -13.04 6.06
CA SER A 93 7.42 -14.29 5.99
C SER A 93 7.73 -14.75 4.56
N GLY A 94 7.01 -14.23 3.56
CA GLY A 94 7.09 -14.72 2.18
C GLY A 94 6.37 -16.04 1.96
N ASN A 95 5.62 -16.55 2.94
CA ASN A 95 4.84 -17.77 2.82
C ASN A 95 3.78 -17.67 1.72
N LYS A 96 3.19 -16.47 1.52
CA LYS A 96 2.22 -16.26 0.44
C LYS A 96 2.85 -16.49 -0.93
N LEU A 97 4.01 -15.86 -1.19
CA LEU A 97 4.78 -16.06 -2.42
C LEU A 97 5.23 -17.53 -2.58
N ARG A 98 5.77 -18.12 -1.52
CA ARG A 98 6.24 -19.52 -1.54
C ARG A 98 5.11 -20.51 -1.89
N SER A 99 3.87 -20.21 -1.49
CA SER A 99 2.70 -21.04 -1.80
C SER A 99 2.20 -20.89 -3.24
N SER A 100 2.60 -19.82 -3.96
CA SER A 100 2.12 -19.54 -5.32
C SER A 100 3.09 -19.97 -6.43
N VAL A 101 4.25 -20.52 -6.08
CA VAL A 101 5.28 -20.96 -7.02
C VAL A 101 5.36 -22.48 -7.08
N LEU A 102 5.99 -23.02 -8.12
CA LEU A 102 6.23 -24.47 -8.24
C LEU A 102 7.14 -24.96 -7.11
N GLU A 103 6.98 -26.22 -6.72
CA GLU A 103 7.75 -26.82 -5.62
C GLU A 103 9.27 -26.70 -5.83
N VAL A 104 9.72 -26.96 -7.06
CA VAL A 104 11.13 -26.90 -7.47
C VAL A 104 11.75 -25.50 -7.37
N ASP A 105 10.93 -24.45 -7.34
CA ASP A 105 11.37 -23.06 -7.33
C ASP A 105 11.41 -22.46 -5.92
N LYS A 106 10.84 -23.14 -4.91
CA LYS A 106 10.60 -22.53 -3.58
C LYS A 106 11.86 -22.03 -2.88
N ASP A 107 12.97 -22.76 -2.98
CA ASP A 107 14.23 -22.37 -2.35
C ASP A 107 14.88 -21.20 -3.08
N SER A 108 14.91 -21.26 -4.42
CA SER A 108 15.39 -20.17 -5.26
C SER A 108 14.59 -18.88 -5.03
N VAL A 109 13.26 -18.99 -4.95
CA VAL A 109 12.35 -17.88 -4.64
C VAL A 109 12.65 -17.28 -3.28
N ARG A 110 12.95 -18.10 -2.27
CA ARG A 110 13.31 -17.61 -0.93
C ARG A 110 14.60 -16.78 -0.96
N GLU A 111 15.63 -17.26 -1.64
CA GLU A 111 16.92 -16.57 -1.72
C GLU A 111 16.84 -15.28 -2.55
N VAL A 112 16.17 -15.33 -3.70
CA VAL A 112 15.91 -14.12 -4.52
C VAL A 112 15.10 -13.10 -3.72
N ARG A 113 14.10 -13.54 -2.95
CA ARG A 113 13.33 -12.65 -2.08
C ARG A 113 14.17 -11.94 -1.05
N LYS A 114 15.04 -12.67 -0.32
CA LYS A 114 15.98 -12.05 0.62
C LYS A 114 16.85 -11.02 -0.08
N SER A 115 17.40 -11.38 -1.25
CA SER A 115 18.26 -10.49 -2.04
C SER A 115 17.55 -9.20 -2.43
N LEU A 116 16.32 -9.27 -2.97
CA LEU A 116 15.57 -8.09 -3.37
C LEU A 116 15.13 -7.24 -2.16
N ILE A 117 14.72 -7.87 -1.06
CA ILE A 117 14.41 -7.15 0.18
C ILE A 117 15.63 -6.35 0.65
N THR A 118 16.81 -6.97 0.67
CA THR A 118 18.06 -6.30 1.07
C THR A 118 18.45 -5.19 0.08
N GLN A 119 18.40 -5.48 -1.22
CA GLN A 119 18.79 -4.53 -2.27
C GLN A 119 17.93 -3.27 -2.27
N PHE A 120 16.61 -3.44 -2.12
CA PHE A 120 15.65 -2.34 -2.14
C PHE A 120 15.33 -1.79 -0.75
N GLN A 121 15.93 -2.34 0.32
CA GLN A 121 15.59 -2.00 1.71
C GLN A 121 14.07 -1.98 1.94
N ALA A 122 13.38 -3.01 1.43
CA ALA A 122 11.93 -3.13 1.50
C ALA A 122 11.51 -3.56 2.92
N ALA A 123 10.76 -2.73 3.62
CA ALA A 123 10.34 -2.97 5.01
C ALA A 123 8.82 -2.91 5.16
N GLY A 124 8.16 -2.02 4.40
CA GLY A 124 6.71 -1.86 4.39
C GLY A 124 6.00 -3.02 3.71
N ILE A 125 4.76 -3.30 4.11
CA ILE A 125 3.96 -4.39 3.53
C ILE A 125 3.77 -4.20 2.02
N ALA A 126 3.48 -2.98 1.56
CA ALA A 126 3.33 -2.67 0.14
C ALA A 126 4.63 -2.94 -0.65
N GLU A 127 5.79 -2.56 -0.10
CA GLU A 127 7.10 -2.84 -0.71
C GLU A 127 7.36 -4.34 -0.78
N LEU A 128 7.06 -5.08 0.29
CA LEU A 128 7.18 -6.54 0.33
C LEU A 128 6.24 -7.24 -0.68
N MET A 129 5.02 -6.74 -0.84
CA MET A 129 4.09 -7.23 -1.86
C MET A 129 4.60 -6.96 -3.28
N LEU A 130 5.25 -5.81 -3.52
CA LEU A 130 5.88 -5.51 -4.81
C LEU A 130 7.08 -6.40 -5.09
N VAL A 131 7.89 -6.69 -4.07
CA VAL A 131 8.97 -7.70 -4.18
C VAL A 131 8.38 -9.06 -4.54
N ASP A 132 7.34 -9.50 -3.83
CA ASP A 132 6.69 -10.78 -4.10
C ASP A 132 6.08 -10.82 -5.52
N LEU A 133 5.47 -9.74 -5.97
CA LEU A 133 4.92 -9.60 -7.33
C LEU A 133 6.01 -9.69 -8.40
N ALA A 134 7.15 -9.02 -8.19
CA ALA A 134 8.28 -9.07 -9.12
C ALA A 134 8.77 -10.52 -9.25
N ILE A 135 9.03 -11.19 -8.13
CA ILE A 135 9.55 -12.56 -8.11
C ILE A 135 8.56 -13.53 -8.75
N SER A 136 7.28 -13.45 -8.37
CA SER A 136 6.22 -14.28 -8.95
C SER A 136 6.14 -14.10 -10.47
N SER A 137 6.24 -12.87 -10.96
CA SER A 137 6.24 -12.58 -12.40
C SER A 137 7.46 -13.17 -13.11
N TYR A 138 8.65 -13.07 -12.52
CA TYR A 138 9.88 -13.63 -13.06
C TYR A 138 9.82 -15.16 -13.17
N PHE A 139 9.47 -15.86 -12.08
CA PHE A 139 9.38 -17.32 -12.08
C PHE A 139 8.25 -17.82 -12.97
N ARG A 140 7.13 -17.08 -13.07
CA ARG A 140 6.09 -17.39 -14.06
C ARG A 140 6.62 -17.28 -15.49
N ALA A 141 7.37 -16.22 -15.82
CA ALA A 141 7.97 -16.07 -17.15
C ALA A 141 8.92 -17.24 -17.48
N LEU A 142 9.79 -17.63 -16.55
CA LEU A 142 10.69 -18.77 -16.72
C LEU A 142 9.93 -20.09 -16.95
N ASN A 143 8.91 -20.35 -16.14
CA ASN A 143 8.13 -21.57 -16.25
C ASN A 143 7.31 -21.63 -17.54
N THR A 144 6.71 -20.50 -17.96
CA THR A 144 6.01 -20.41 -19.24
C THR A 144 6.99 -20.56 -20.40
N ASN A 145 8.18 -19.96 -20.33
CA ASN A 145 9.24 -20.15 -21.34
C ASN A 145 9.67 -21.62 -21.44
N ARG A 146 9.84 -22.30 -20.31
CA ARG A 146 10.19 -23.72 -20.27
C ARG A 146 9.11 -24.57 -20.95
N ALA A 147 7.84 -24.34 -20.62
CA ALA A 147 6.72 -25.02 -21.25
C ALA A 147 6.66 -24.74 -22.76
N TYR A 148 6.83 -23.48 -23.15
CA TYR A 148 6.85 -23.07 -24.55
C TYR A 148 7.97 -23.75 -25.34
N GLY A 149 9.19 -23.78 -24.81
CA GLY A 149 10.33 -24.45 -25.43
C GLY A 149 10.14 -25.96 -25.58
N LEU A 150 9.59 -26.63 -24.56
CA LEU A 150 9.27 -28.07 -24.64
C LEU A 150 8.25 -28.37 -25.75
N LEU A 151 7.23 -27.53 -25.88
CA LEU A 151 6.21 -27.71 -26.91
C LEU A 151 6.74 -27.44 -28.32
N LEU A 152 7.61 -26.44 -28.50
CA LEU A 152 8.29 -26.20 -29.77
C LEU A 152 9.21 -27.37 -30.17
N ASN A 153 9.98 -27.90 -29.22
CA ASN A 153 10.90 -29.01 -29.46
C ASN A 153 10.19 -30.32 -29.79
N ASN A 154 8.95 -30.50 -29.32
CA ASN A 154 8.10 -31.64 -29.69
C ASN A 154 7.46 -31.50 -31.09
N GLY A 155 7.84 -30.47 -31.85
CA GLY A 155 7.51 -30.30 -33.25
C GLY A 155 6.19 -29.56 -33.44
N MET A 156 6.28 -28.24 -33.66
CA MET A 156 5.20 -27.52 -34.32
C MET A 156 5.21 -27.97 -35.79
N ARG A 157 4.31 -28.88 -36.15
CA ARG A 157 4.18 -29.29 -37.55
C ARG A 157 3.59 -28.14 -38.36
N SER A 158 3.95 -28.05 -39.64
CA SER A 158 3.40 -27.06 -40.57
C SER A 158 1.89 -27.20 -40.80
N ASP A 159 1.30 -28.33 -40.43
CA ASP A 159 -0.14 -28.63 -40.42
C ASP A 159 -0.76 -28.56 -39.02
N ALA A 160 -0.10 -27.89 -38.07
CA ALA A 160 -0.62 -27.73 -36.70
C ALA A 160 -2.04 -27.14 -36.72
N PRO A 161 -2.99 -27.71 -35.96
CA PRO A 161 -4.33 -27.15 -35.83
C PRO A 161 -4.29 -25.69 -35.37
N GLN A 162 -5.23 -24.87 -35.86
CA GLN A 162 -5.29 -23.45 -35.54
C GLN A 162 -5.37 -23.18 -34.02
N GLU A 163 -6.02 -24.07 -33.28
CA GLU A 163 -6.11 -24.04 -31.82
C GLU A 163 -4.74 -24.14 -31.16
N GLN A 164 -3.87 -25.00 -31.68
CA GLN A 164 -2.50 -25.17 -31.19
C GLN A 164 -1.67 -23.90 -31.46
N ILE A 165 -1.80 -23.32 -32.66
CA ILE A 165 -1.16 -22.05 -33.02
C ILE A 165 -1.63 -20.92 -32.09
N ASN A 166 -2.92 -20.85 -31.80
CA ASN A 166 -3.49 -19.84 -30.90
C ASN A 166 -2.98 -20.02 -29.47
N PHE A 167 -2.87 -21.27 -29.00
CA PHE A 167 -2.29 -21.57 -27.69
C PHE A 167 -0.83 -21.11 -27.57
N TYR A 168 0.00 -21.36 -28.59
CA TYR A 168 1.38 -20.85 -28.63
C TYR A 168 1.47 -19.33 -28.57
N LYS A 169 0.59 -18.63 -29.32
CA LYS A 169 0.52 -17.16 -29.28
C LYS A 169 0.15 -16.67 -27.88
N GLU A 170 -0.79 -17.33 -27.21
CA GLU A 170 -1.19 -16.95 -25.85
C GLU A 170 -0.05 -17.20 -24.86
N LEU A 171 0.70 -18.30 -24.96
CA LEU A 171 1.90 -18.52 -24.14
C LEU A 171 2.94 -17.40 -24.35
N GLY A 172 3.20 -17.03 -25.60
CA GLY A 172 4.08 -15.89 -25.93
C GLY A 172 3.62 -14.59 -25.27
N ARG A 173 2.31 -14.29 -25.35
CA ARG A 173 1.72 -13.12 -24.71
C ARG A 173 1.86 -13.14 -23.18
N GLN A 174 1.68 -14.32 -22.56
CA GLN A 174 1.84 -14.48 -21.11
C GLN A 174 3.29 -14.27 -20.67
N ILE A 175 4.27 -14.70 -21.47
CA ILE A 175 5.70 -14.45 -21.22
C ILE A 175 5.97 -12.94 -21.26
N GLU A 176 5.53 -12.25 -22.31
CA GLU A 176 5.70 -10.81 -22.43
C GLU A 176 5.03 -10.04 -21.28
N PHE A 177 3.81 -10.43 -20.93
CA PHE A 177 3.07 -9.81 -19.84
C PHE A 177 3.78 -10.00 -18.50
N ALA A 178 4.28 -11.21 -18.22
CA ALA A 178 5.04 -11.49 -17.01
C ALA A 178 6.35 -10.69 -16.94
N ASN A 179 7.09 -10.56 -18.05
CA ASN A 179 8.29 -9.73 -18.12
C ASN A 179 7.99 -8.25 -17.89
N LYS A 180 6.90 -7.72 -18.46
CA LYS A 180 6.45 -6.35 -18.22
C LYS A 180 6.09 -6.13 -16.75
N GLN A 181 5.32 -7.03 -16.14
CA GLN A 181 4.98 -6.94 -14.72
C GLN A 181 6.22 -6.97 -13.81
N PHE A 182 7.19 -7.83 -14.12
CA PHE A 182 8.47 -7.86 -13.41
C PHE A 182 9.20 -6.50 -13.49
N ALA A 183 9.37 -5.97 -14.70
CA ALA A 183 10.04 -4.68 -14.91
C ALA A 183 9.30 -3.54 -14.21
N THR A 184 7.96 -3.47 -14.33
CA THR A 184 7.14 -2.46 -13.66
C THR A 184 7.26 -2.54 -12.15
N ALA A 185 7.21 -3.74 -11.55
CA ALA A 185 7.36 -3.89 -10.10
C ALA A 185 8.74 -3.42 -9.61
N LEU A 186 9.81 -3.72 -10.34
CA LEU A 186 11.16 -3.23 -10.00
C LEU A 186 11.28 -1.71 -10.17
N THR A 187 10.66 -1.12 -11.19
CA THR A 187 10.64 0.33 -11.38
C THR A 187 9.92 1.02 -10.23
N LEU A 188 8.74 0.52 -9.85
CA LEU A 188 7.98 1.04 -8.71
C LEU A 188 8.78 0.94 -7.40
N LEU A 189 9.47 -0.18 -7.16
CA LEU A 189 10.35 -0.33 -6.00
C LEU A 189 11.48 0.72 -5.96
N LYS A 190 12.04 1.09 -7.12
CA LYS A 190 13.02 2.18 -7.21
C LYS A 190 12.39 3.53 -6.93
N GLU A 191 11.20 3.78 -7.48
CA GLU A 191 10.46 5.04 -7.30
C GLU A 191 10.06 5.27 -5.84
N PHE A 192 9.67 4.23 -5.10
CA PHE A 192 9.40 4.32 -3.66
C PHE A 192 10.58 4.85 -2.82
N LYS A 193 11.81 4.71 -3.32
CA LYS A 193 13.02 5.20 -2.65
C LYS A 193 13.50 6.55 -3.18
N GLN A 194 12.85 7.11 -4.21
CA GLN A 194 13.20 8.44 -4.68
C GLN A 194 12.69 9.51 -3.70
N PRO A 195 13.52 10.51 -3.35
CA PRO A 195 13.07 11.61 -2.51
C PRO A 195 11.95 12.39 -3.21
N PRO A 196 10.94 12.89 -2.48
CA PRO A 196 9.86 13.67 -3.06
C PRO A 196 10.42 14.90 -3.77
N ILE A 197 10.04 15.06 -5.05
CA ILE A 197 10.46 16.20 -5.86
C ILE A 197 9.79 17.46 -5.29
N LYS A 198 10.53 18.28 -4.55
CA LYS A 198 10.07 19.59 -4.10
C LYS A 198 10.06 20.56 -5.28
N VAL A 199 8.96 20.56 -6.04
CA VAL A 199 8.77 21.58 -7.09
C VAL A 199 8.38 22.89 -6.41
N LYS A 200 9.36 23.79 -6.24
CA LYS A 200 9.10 25.18 -5.81
C LYS A 200 8.51 25.94 -6.99
N ILE A 201 7.19 25.93 -7.14
CA ILE A 201 6.49 26.71 -8.17
C ILE A 201 6.61 28.19 -7.79
N GLN A 202 7.53 28.92 -8.44
CA GLN A 202 7.59 30.37 -8.35
C GLN A 202 6.59 30.96 -9.35
N THR A 203 5.33 31.13 -8.96
CA THR A 203 4.37 31.92 -9.75
C THR A 203 4.71 33.40 -9.63
N LYS A 204 5.35 33.96 -10.65
CA LYS A 204 5.69 35.40 -10.72
C LYS A 204 4.49 36.32 -10.94
N ASN A 205 3.30 35.79 -11.22
CA ASN A 205 2.11 36.59 -11.54
C ASN A 205 0.91 36.12 -10.69
N ALA A 206 0.90 36.47 -9.40
CA ALA A 206 -0.34 36.53 -8.66
C ALA A 206 -1.10 37.77 -9.17
N TYR A 207 -1.95 37.59 -10.18
CA TYR A 207 -2.98 38.59 -10.49
C TYR A 207 -3.91 38.63 -9.28
N VAL A 208 -3.66 39.59 -8.39
CA VAL A 208 -4.63 40.03 -7.40
C VAL A 208 -5.80 40.59 -8.19
N ALA A 209 -6.83 39.76 -8.41
CA ALA A 209 -8.14 40.26 -8.76
C ALA A 209 -8.59 41.13 -7.59
N GLY A 210 -8.27 42.43 -7.67
CA GLY A 210 -8.72 43.41 -6.71
C GLY A 210 -10.23 43.30 -6.63
N ASN A 211 -10.71 43.00 -5.43
CA ASN A 211 -12.10 43.19 -5.06
C ASN A 211 -12.49 44.62 -5.48
N GLN A 212 -13.13 44.76 -6.65
CA GLN A 212 -13.84 45.99 -6.99
C GLN A 212 -15.02 46.06 -6.03
N GLN A 213 -14.75 46.65 -4.87
CA GLN A 213 -15.77 47.15 -3.97
C GLN A 213 -16.53 48.24 -4.73
N VAL A 214 -17.70 47.90 -5.26
CA VAL A 214 -18.71 48.90 -5.58
C VAL A 214 -19.33 49.33 -4.25
N ASN A 215 -18.59 50.14 -3.49
CA ASN A 215 -19.17 50.95 -2.42
C ASN A 215 -19.66 52.26 -3.08
N GLN A 216 -20.88 52.24 -3.63
CA GLN A 216 -21.61 53.50 -3.84
C GLN A 216 -22.15 53.95 -2.49
N TYR A 217 -21.36 54.76 -1.76
CA TYR A 217 -21.92 55.66 -0.77
C TYR A 217 -22.43 56.90 -1.50
N GLY A 218 -23.70 57.21 -1.27
CA GLY A 218 -24.37 58.33 -1.90
C GLY A 218 -24.03 59.70 -1.31
N ASN A 219 -24.63 60.67 -2.01
CA ASN A 219 -25.09 61.97 -1.53
C ASN A 219 -24.10 63.13 -1.54
N ASN A 220 -24.48 64.17 -2.30
CA ASN A 220 -24.55 65.61 -1.99
C ASN A 220 -24.83 66.29 -3.35
N GLY A 221 -25.99 66.89 -3.63
CA GLY A 221 -26.60 68.00 -2.90
C GLY A 221 -26.27 69.32 -3.62
N GLN A 222 -27.31 70.07 -3.98
CA GLN A 222 -27.38 71.49 -4.39
C GLN A 222 -27.66 71.79 -5.87
N GLY A 223 -28.75 72.52 -6.10
CA GLY A 223 -29.14 73.17 -7.36
C GLY A 223 -30.62 73.10 -7.62
#